data_AF-A0A9D6TFF7-F1
#
_entry.id   AF-A0A9D6TFF7-F1
#
_cell.length_a   1.000
_cell.length_b   1.000
_cell.length_c   1.000
_cell.angle_alpha   90.00
_cell.angle_beta   90.00
_cell.angle_gamma   90.00
#
_symmetry.space_group_name_H-M   'P 1'
#
loop_
_entity.id
_entity.type
_entity.pdbx_description
1 polymer ?
#
loop_
_entity_poly.entity_id
_entity_poly.type
_entity_poly.pdbx_seq_one_letter_code
_entity_poly.pdbx_strand_id
1 'polypeptide(L)'
;MDDDEQLRAKLRKIEALFAGAGTDGERLAAAAALERIRERLAQAQRSERPIETKFTFPDSWARRLFVALCRRYELHPYRYRRQRYTTVMLRAPHSFVHTVLWPEFQALNKALTEYLAAATERIIRDEVHRDTAEAEEVDEPAQLE
;
A
#
# COMPACT_ATOMS: atom_id res chain seq x y z
N MET A 1 6.59 15.78 -18.07
CA MET A 1 6.34 14.39 -17.62
C MET A 1 4.96 14.38 -17.02
N ASP A 2 4.12 13.49 -17.51
CA ASP A 2 2.79 13.23 -16.97
C ASP A 2 2.89 12.89 -15.47
N ASP A 3 2.05 13.47 -14.61
CA ASP A 3 2.10 13.26 -13.15
C ASP A 3 1.98 11.76 -12.80
N ASP A 4 1.23 11.05 -13.65
CA ASP A 4 1.04 9.61 -13.68
C ASP A 4 2.35 8.84 -13.93
N GLU A 5 3.23 9.35 -14.78
CA GLU A 5 4.55 8.77 -15.08
C GLU A 5 5.50 8.92 -13.90
N GLN A 6 5.47 10.08 -13.24
CA GLN A 6 6.25 10.33 -12.02
C GLN A 6 5.83 9.41 -10.88
N LEU A 7 4.52 9.20 -10.70
CA LEU A 7 4.00 8.24 -9.73
C LEU A 7 4.50 6.83 -10.04
N ARG A 8 4.38 6.37 -11.30
CA ARG A 8 4.88 5.06 -11.73
C ARG A 8 6.37 4.88 -11.41
N ALA A 9 7.19 5.90 -11.64
CA ALA A 9 8.61 5.88 -11.31
C ALA A 9 8.86 5.81 -9.78
N LYS A 10 8.12 6.60 -8.98
CA LYS A 10 8.20 6.58 -7.51
C LYS A 10 7.86 5.19 -6.95
N LEU A 11 6.81 4.54 -7.45
CA LEU A 11 6.41 3.20 -7.02
C LEU A 11 7.50 2.15 -7.34
N ARG A 12 8.10 2.20 -8.54
CA ARG A 12 9.22 1.32 -8.90
C ARG A 12 10.43 1.51 -8.00
N LYS A 13 10.74 2.76 -7.62
CA LYS A 13 11.86 3.07 -6.72
C LYS A 13 11.65 2.53 -5.31
N ILE A 14 10.42 2.63 -4.79
CA ILE A 14 10.04 2.04 -3.49
C ILE A 14 10.29 0.53 -3.52
N GLU A 15 9.78 -0.15 -4.55
CA GLU A 15 9.96 -1.59 -4.70
C GLU A 15 11.45 -1.99 -4.76
N ALA A 16 12.26 -1.27 -5.55
CA ALA A 16 13.69 -1.53 -5.67
C ALA A 16 14.41 -1.43 -4.32
N LEU A 17 14.04 -0.46 -3.49
CA LEU A 17 14.59 -0.28 -2.14
C LEU A 17 14.28 -1.47 -1.23
N PHE A 18 13.05 -1.98 -1.23
CA PHE A 18 12.66 -3.13 -0.42
C PHE A 18 13.24 -4.46 -0.91
N ALA A 19 13.54 -4.54 -2.20
CA ALA A 19 14.25 -5.67 -2.78
C ALA A 19 15.77 -5.65 -2.55
N GLY A 20 16.31 -4.64 -1.85
CA GLY A 20 17.74 -4.52 -1.59
C GLY A 20 18.58 -4.07 -2.79
N ALA A 21 17.96 -3.43 -3.79
CA ALA A 21 18.66 -2.91 -4.97
C ALA A 21 19.12 -1.47 -4.70
N GLY A 22 20.40 -1.28 -4.39
CA GLY A 22 21.05 0.04 -4.38
C GLY A 22 21.59 0.48 -5.75
N THR A 23 21.29 -0.21 -6.85
CA THR A 23 21.94 0.04 -8.16
C THR A 23 20.96 0.03 -9.33
N ASP A 24 21.14 1.02 -10.21
CA ASP A 24 20.29 1.35 -11.36
C ASP A 24 20.38 0.32 -12.50
N GLY A 25 19.21 -0.11 -12.98
CA GLY A 25 19.05 -1.03 -14.11
C GLY A 25 17.57 -1.30 -14.40
N GLU A 26 16.86 -0.33 -14.93
CA GLU A 26 15.40 -0.14 -14.81
C GLU A 26 14.44 -1.23 -15.35
N ARG A 27 14.94 -2.33 -15.95
CA ARG A 27 14.10 -3.49 -16.36
C ARG A 27 14.62 -4.84 -15.92
N LEU A 28 15.94 -5.07 -16.00
CA LEU A 28 16.57 -6.25 -15.39
C LEU A 28 16.45 -6.21 -13.87
N ALA A 29 16.33 -5.02 -13.26
CA ALA A 29 16.23 -4.85 -11.82
C ALA A 29 14.87 -5.26 -11.22
N ALA A 30 13.74 -5.15 -11.94
CA ALA A 30 12.42 -5.46 -11.36
C ALA A 30 12.20 -6.97 -11.18
N ALA A 31 12.57 -7.77 -12.20
CA ALA A 31 12.55 -9.23 -12.07
C ALA A 31 13.57 -9.69 -11.03
N ALA A 32 14.79 -9.15 -11.05
CA ALA A 32 15.80 -9.46 -10.05
C ALA A 32 15.39 -9.02 -8.63
N ALA A 33 14.65 -7.92 -8.50
CA ALA A 33 14.11 -7.43 -7.24
C ALA A 33 13.07 -8.40 -6.67
N LEU A 34 12.16 -8.85 -7.53
CA LEU A 34 11.17 -9.85 -7.15
C LEU A 34 11.83 -11.16 -6.70
N GLU A 35 12.81 -11.66 -7.45
CA GLU A 35 13.56 -12.88 -7.07
C GLU A 35 14.25 -12.71 -5.71
N ARG A 36 14.90 -11.58 -5.45
CA ARG A 36 15.51 -11.32 -4.13
C ARG A 36 14.49 -11.33 -2.98
N ILE A 37 13.29 -10.78 -3.20
CA ILE A 37 12.23 -10.84 -2.19
C ILE A 37 11.73 -12.27 -2.00
N ARG A 38 11.56 -13.04 -3.08
CA ARG A 38 11.21 -14.46 -3.01
C ARG A 38 12.26 -15.27 -2.26
N GLU A 39 13.54 -15.02 -2.50
CA GLU A 39 14.65 -15.65 -1.76
C GLU A 39 14.60 -15.32 -0.27
N ARG A 40 14.38 -14.04 0.09
CA ARG A 40 14.21 -13.62 1.48
C ARG A 40 13.00 -14.29 2.15
N LEU A 41 11.88 -14.42 1.43
CA LEU A 41 10.71 -15.13 1.91
C LEU A 41 11.02 -16.62 2.13
N ALA A 42 11.67 -17.28 1.17
CA ALA A 42 12.05 -18.68 1.27
C ALA A 42 13.03 -18.92 2.43
N GLN A 43 14.01 -18.02 2.64
CA GLN A 43 14.92 -18.08 3.78
C GLN A 43 14.16 -17.94 5.10
N ALA A 44 13.25 -16.97 5.20
CA ALA A 44 12.42 -16.79 6.40
C ALA A 44 11.54 -18.02 6.68
N GLN A 45 10.97 -18.64 5.64
CA GLN A 45 10.16 -19.86 5.78
C GLN A 45 10.96 -21.09 6.25
N ARG A 46 12.27 -21.15 5.96
CA ARG A 46 13.16 -22.21 6.47
C ARG A 46 13.50 -22.01 7.95
N SER A 47 13.65 -20.75 8.38
CA SER A 47 14.06 -20.41 9.74
C SER A 47 12.88 -20.26 10.71
N GLU A 48 11.70 -19.92 10.22
CA GLU A 48 10.55 -19.54 11.02
C GLU A 48 9.27 -20.23 10.53
N ARG A 49 8.46 -20.72 11.48
CA ARG A 49 7.14 -21.27 11.15
C ARG A 49 6.20 -20.15 10.72
N PRO A 50 5.52 -20.28 9.55
CA PRO A 50 4.51 -19.30 9.14
C PRO A 50 3.37 -19.23 10.15
N ILE A 51 3.08 -18.01 10.60
CA ILE A 51 1.94 -17.71 11.47
C ILE A 51 0.84 -17.01 10.68
N GLU A 52 -0.39 -17.10 11.17
CA GLU A 52 -1.50 -16.34 10.63
C GLU A 52 -1.51 -14.92 11.20
N THR A 53 -1.57 -13.92 10.34
CA THR A 53 -1.65 -12.50 10.71
C THR A 53 -2.88 -11.86 10.07
N LYS A 54 -3.61 -11.07 10.86
CA LYS A 54 -4.79 -10.32 10.43
C LYS A 54 -4.41 -8.88 10.13
N PHE A 55 -4.78 -8.41 8.95
CA PHE A 55 -4.66 -7.01 8.53
C PHE A 55 -6.07 -6.42 8.33
N THR A 56 -6.29 -5.20 8.80
CA THR A 56 -7.53 -4.46 8.58
C THR A 56 -7.20 -3.10 8.01
N PHE A 57 -7.80 -2.76 6.88
CA PHE A 57 -7.50 -1.55 6.14
C PHE A 57 -8.61 -0.50 6.31
N PRO A 58 -8.26 0.80 6.24
CA PRO A 58 -9.23 1.89 6.35
C PRO A 58 -10.19 1.91 5.17
N ASP A 59 -9.72 1.56 3.97
CA ASP A 59 -10.49 1.61 2.74
C ASP A 59 -10.24 0.41 1.82
N SER A 60 -11.03 0.34 0.74
CA SER A 60 -10.97 -0.77 -0.21
C SER A 60 -9.74 -0.76 -1.12
N TRP A 61 -9.14 0.41 -1.38
CA TRP A 61 -7.97 0.60 -2.23
C TRP A 61 -6.69 0.16 -1.53
N ALA A 62 -6.48 0.58 -0.28
CA ALA A 62 -5.38 0.10 0.56
C ALA A 62 -5.39 -1.44 0.65
N ARG A 63 -6.57 -2.02 0.85
CA ARG A 63 -6.74 -3.48 0.83
C ARG A 63 -6.41 -4.10 -0.54
N ARG A 64 -6.84 -3.48 -1.66
CA ARG A 64 -6.50 -3.96 -3.03
C ARG A 64 -4.99 -3.96 -3.26
N LEU A 65 -4.32 -2.87 -2.88
CA LEU A 65 -2.87 -2.72 -2.97
C LEU A 65 -2.18 -3.83 -2.17
N PHE A 66 -2.56 -4.04 -0.91
CA PHE A 66 -1.95 -5.08 -0.07
C PHE A 66 -2.13 -6.48 -0.68
N VAL A 67 -3.34 -6.81 -1.17
CA VAL A 67 -3.59 -8.10 -1.84
C VAL A 67 -2.75 -8.25 -3.10
N ALA A 68 -2.58 -7.20 -3.89
CA ALA A 68 -1.74 -7.22 -5.09
C ALA A 68 -0.26 -7.44 -4.74
N LEU A 69 0.24 -6.77 -3.70
CA LEU A 69 1.60 -6.95 -3.20
C LEU A 69 1.84 -8.38 -2.71
N CYS A 70 0.92 -8.94 -1.91
CA CYS A 70 0.99 -10.33 -1.49
C CYS A 70 1.08 -11.28 -2.69
N ARG A 71 0.19 -11.13 -3.68
CA ARG A 71 0.19 -11.99 -4.89
C ARG A 71 1.48 -11.85 -5.69
N ARG A 72 2.05 -10.65 -5.75
CA ARG A 72 3.33 -10.41 -6.40
C ARG A 72 4.43 -11.27 -5.80
N TYR A 73 4.44 -11.45 -4.48
CA TYR A 73 5.38 -12.31 -3.75
C TYR A 73 4.94 -13.76 -3.62
N GLU A 74 3.94 -14.19 -4.41
CA GLU A 74 3.38 -15.55 -4.37
C GLU A 74 2.82 -15.95 -3.01
N LEU A 75 2.49 -14.95 -2.20
CA LEU A 75 1.76 -15.13 -0.96
C LEU A 75 0.27 -15.30 -1.25
N HIS A 76 -0.39 -16.06 -0.39
CA HIS A 76 -1.78 -16.44 -0.55
C HIS A 76 -2.64 -15.71 0.49
N PRO A 77 -3.11 -14.47 0.21
CA PRO A 77 -4.03 -13.78 1.10
C PRO A 77 -5.42 -14.42 1.01
N TYR A 78 -6.07 -14.58 2.16
CA TYR A 78 -7.43 -15.11 2.25
C TYR A 78 -8.24 -14.30 3.26
N ARG A 79 -9.50 -14.69 3.45
CA ARG A 79 -10.40 -14.08 4.41
C ARG A 79 -11.38 -15.13 4.91
N TYR A 80 -11.68 -15.11 6.20
CA TYR A 80 -12.71 -15.99 6.75
C TYR A 80 -14.12 -15.52 6.37
N ARG A 81 -15.09 -16.44 6.44
CA ARG A 81 -16.51 -16.09 6.30
C ARG A 81 -16.88 -15.07 7.38
N ARG A 82 -17.76 -14.12 7.03
CA ARG A 82 -18.28 -13.06 7.93
C ARG A 82 -17.25 -12.03 8.40
N GLN A 83 -16.00 -12.07 7.95
CA GLN A 83 -15.08 -10.95 8.16
C GLN A 83 -15.41 -9.75 7.26
N ARG A 84 -15.10 -8.54 7.73
CA ARG A 84 -15.24 -7.29 6.96
C ARG A 84 -14.46 -7.38 5.65
N TYR A 85 -14.97 -6.71 4.60
CA TYR A 85 -14.32 -6.75 3.28
C TYR A 85 -12.93 -6.12 3.25
N THR A 86 -12.66 -5.19 4.16
CA THR A 86 -11.34 -4.57 4.36
C THR A 86 -10.39 -5.41 5.23
N THR A 87 -10.77 -6.62 5.63
CA THR A 87 -9.89 -7.53 6.38
C THR A 87 -9.23 -8.55 5.45
N VAL A 88 -7.93 -8.77 5.65
CA VAL A 88 -7.12 -9.79 4.95
C VAL A 88 -6.38 -10.62 5.99
N MET A 89 -6.42 -11.93 5.82
CA MET A 89 -5.61 -12.89 6.55
C MET A 89 -4.45 -13.33 5.67
N LEU A 90 -3.27 -13.49 6.27
CA LEU A 90 -2.09 -13.96 5.58
C LEU A 90 -1.33 -14.94 6.48
N ARG A 91 -0.89 -16.06 5.90
CA ARG A 91 0.00 -17.00 6.60
C ARG A 91 1.42 -16.86 6.05
N ALA A 92 2.33 -16.27 6.82
CA ALA A 92 3.71 -16.00 6.41
C ALA A 92 4.63 -15.93 7.65
N PRO A 93 5.97 -16.02 7.48
CA PRO A 93 6.92 -15.75 8.56
C PRO A 93 6.73 -14.32 9.10
N HIS A 94 6.65 -14.17 10.42
CA HIS A 94 6.45 -12.86 11.07
C HIS A 94 7.60 -11.92 10.73
N SER A 95 8.84 -12.41 10.73
CA SER A 95 10.02 -11.64 10.35
C SER A 95 9.90 -11.00 8.96
N PHE A 96 9.47 -11.77 7.96
CA PHE A 96 9.26 -11.28 6.60
C PHE A 96 8.15 -10.23 6.54
N VAL A 97 7.03 -10.47 7.22
CA VAL A 97 5.90 -9.55 7.28
C VAL A 97 6.34 -8.20 7.83
N HIS A 98 7.04 -8.19 8.97
CA HIS A 98 7.39 -6.97 9.68
C HIS A 98 8.56 -6.20 9.06
N THR A 99 9.49 -6.89 8.40
CA THR A 99 10.72 -6.25 7.87
C THR A 99 10.64 -5.93 6.39
N VAL A 100 9.72 -6.55 5.64
CA VAL A 100 9.61 -6.39 4.19
C VAL A 100 8.20 -5.99 3.79
N LEU A 101 7.25 -6.91 3.93
CA LEU A 101 5.92 -6.77 3.31
C LEU A 101 5.15 -5.57 3.84
N TRP A 102 5.08 -5.41 5.16
CA TRP A 102 4.31 -4.33 5.78
C TRP A 102 4.93 -2.95 5.56
N PRO A 103 6.25 -2.74 5.81
CA PRO A 103 6.89 -1.47 5.49
C PRO A 103 6.77 -1.06 4.01
N GLU A 104 6.91 -2.02 3.08
CA GLU A 104 6.76 -1.75 1.66
C GLU A 104 5.34 -1.34 1.31
N PHE A 105 4.35 -2.07 1.82
CA PHE A 105 2.95 -1.69 1.67
C PHE A 105 2.70 -0.27 2.16
N GLN A 106 3.21 0.10 3.34
CA GLN A 106 3.02 1.44 3.89
C GLN A 106 3.64 2.52 2.99
N ALA A 107 4.84 2.29 2.45
CA ALA A 107 5.50 3.21 1.53
C ALA A 107 4.71 3.37 0.22
N LEU A 108 4.28 2.26 -0.38
CA LEU A 108 3.46 2.26 -1.60
C LEU A 108 2.11 2.96 -1.37
N ASN A 109 1.44 2.65 -0.26
CA ASN A 109 0.14 3.22 0.09
C ASN A 109 0.25 4.73 0.31
N LYS A 110 1.26 5.18 1.05
CA LYS A 110 1.53 6.62 1.25
C LYS A 110 1.72 7.34 -0.09
N ALA A 111 2.56 6.81 -0.98
CA ALA A 111 2.81 7.42 -2.28
C ALA A 111 1.55 7.51 -3.15
N LEU A 112 0.70 6.49 -3.16
CA LEU A 112 -0.57 6.51 -3.88
C LEU A 112 -1.58 7.48 -3.25
N THR A 113 -1.70 7.50 -1.93
CA THR A 113 -2.63 8.41 -1.24
C THR A 113 -2.23 9.87 -1.47
N GLU A 114 -0.94 10.21 -1.39
CA GLU A 114 -0.43 11.55 -1.70
C GLU A 114 -0.79 11.98 -3.13
N TYR A 115 -0.60 11.07 -4.09
CA TYR A 115 -0.93 11.33 -5.49
C TYR A 115 -2.43 11.56 -5.70
N LEU A 116 -3.26 10.67 -5.15
CA LEU A 116 -4.71 10.77 -5.28
C LEU A 116 -5.24 12.04 -4.61
N ALA A 117 -4.72 12.41 -3.44
CA ALA A 117 -5.08 13.66 -2.78
C ALA A 117 -4.74 14.88 -3.65
N ALA A 118 -3.52 14.95 -4.19
CA ALA A 118 -3.09 16.06 -5.04
C ALA A 118 -3.87 16.13 -6.37
N ALA A 119 -4.20 14.97 -6.97
CA ALA A 119 -5.03 14.92 -8.17
C ALA A 119 -6.47 15.37 -7.87
N THR A 120 -7.06 14.90 -6.78
CA THR A 120 -8.42 15.25 -6.36
C THR A 120 -8.54 16.73 -6.04
N GLU A 121 -7.60 17.27 -5.26
CA GLU A 121 -7.56 18.70 -4.91
C GLU A 121 -7.52 19.60 -6.14
N ARG A 122 -6.73 19.20 -7.15
CA ARG A 122 -6.64 19.92 -8.43
C ARG A 122 -7.96 19.89 -9.19
N ILE A 123 -8.59 18.72 -9.31
CA ILE A 123 -9.88 18.58 -9.99
C ILE A 123 -10.96 19.41 -9.27
N ILE A 124 -11.03 19.35 -7.93
CA ILE A 124 -12.01 20.13 -7.16
C ILE A 124 -11.79 21.62 -7.40
N ARG A 125 -10.56 22.11 -7.23
CA ARG A 125 -10.25 23.54 -7.39
C ARG A 125 -10.52 24.06 -8.79
N ASP A 126 -10.14 23.29 -9.80
CA ASP A 126 -10.11 23.75 -11.18
C ASP A 126 -11.48 23.56 -11.89
N GLU A 127 -12.23 22.50 -11.55
CA GLU A 127 -13.48 22.12 -12.24
C GLU A 127 -14.75 22.29 -11.39
N VAL A 128 -14.64 22.32 -10.05
CA VAL A 128 -15.81 22.44 -9.16
C VAL A 128 -15.89 23.83 -8.55
N HIS A 129 -14.92 24.20 -7.71
CA HIS A 129 -14.87 25.51 -7.07
C HIS A 129 -13.47 25.82 -6.53
N ARG A 130 -12.99 27.05 -6.73
CA ARG A 130 -11.63 27.45 -6.33
C ARG A 130 -11.41 27.53 -4.83
N ASP A 131 -12.47 27.84 -4.09
CA ASP A 131 -12.45 27.78 -2.63
C ASP A 131 -12.63 26.32 -2.19
N THR A 132 -11.53 25.73 -1.74
CA THR A 132 -11.45 24.38 -1.17
C THR A 132 -11.19 24.43 0.34
N ALA A 133 -11.40 25.58 0.98
CA ALA A 133 -11.26 25.71 2.42
C ALA A 133 -12.23 24.77 3.15
N GLU A 134 -11.81 24.33 4.33
CA GLU A 134 -12.67 23.54 5.22
C GLU A 134 -13.90 24.35 5.62
N ALA A 135 -15.01 23.64 5.85
CA ALA A 135 -16.26 24.26 6.27
C ALA A 135 -16.09 24.99 7.61
N GLU A 136 -16.80 26.10 7.76
CA GLU A 136 -16.86 26.82 9.04
C GLU A 136 -17.42 25.90 10.13
N GLU A 137 -16.69 25.78 11.24
CA GLU A 137 -17.18 25.11 12.44
C GLU A 137 -18.11 26.08 13.20
N VAL A 138 -19.38 25.73 13.30
CA VAL A 138 -20.41 26.48 14.04
C VAL A 138 -21.07 25.58 15.08
N ASP A 139 -21.42 26.16 16.23
CA ASP A 139 -22.09 25.42 17.31
C ASP A 139 -23.45 24.88 16.88
N GLU A 140 -23.85 23.71 17.41
CA GLU A 140 -25.20 23.19 17.20
C GLU A 140 -26.25 24.16 17.78
N PRO A 141 -27.28 24.53 17.01
CA PRO A 141 -28.30 25.45 17.49
C PRO A 141 -29.06 24.84 18.67
N ALA A 142 -29.33 25.67 19.69
CA ALA A 142 -30.08 25.25 20.88
C ALA A 142 -31.45 24.68 20.46
N GLN A 143 -31.71 23.42 20.84
CA GLN A 143 -33.01 22.80 20.64
C GLN A 143 -34.02 23.50 21.55
N LEU A 144 -35.02 24.15 20.96
CA LEU A 144 -36.15 24.72 21.70
C LEU A 144 -37.04 23.54 22.19
N GLU A 145 -37.06 23.30 23.50
CA GLU A 145 -38.03 22.43 24.16
C GLU A 145 -39.41 23.09 24.30
#